data_AF-A0A2C9URE0-F1
#
_entry.id   AF-A0A2C9URE0-F1
#
_cell.length_a   1.000
_cell.length_b   1.000
_cell.length_c   1.000
_cell.angle_alpha   90.00
_cell.angle_beta   90.00
_cell.angle_gamma   90.00
#
_symmetry.space_group_name_H-M   'P 1'
#
loop_
_entity.id
_entity.type
_entity.pdbx_description
1 polymer ?
#
loop_
_entity_poly.entity_id
_entity_poly.type
_entity_poly.pdbx_seq_one_letter_code
_entity_poly.pdbx_strand_id
1 'polypeptide(L)'
;MPCSLLSFVLLLSLCCSLRGESFRREEEGYDYSGGMRPCMVKKENRKSLMVTEYGEISAVDISSGTRGPYHLQFMTLEPNSLFLPVLLHADMVFYVKTGSGKLSWADDEREIKRMNIKRGDVYRLHAGSIFFVQSSLEPEREKLRIYAIFSNTEEDVLEPSIGAYSNIRDLVLGFDKKLLQSAFKVPDDVIEEMTSAIRPPGIVHAVPEKKSMFLELEARFIEALAGDKDGSFYSINGRKKKTKIFNILEADRDVENCNGWSVTVGRGDLKSLRGSNIGIFMVNLTKGSMMGPHWNPMATEIAIVLHGRGMVRVVCSSNLNQTDCKNMRFSVEEGDVFAVPRFHPMAQMSFNNDSFVFMGFSTSTRKNYPQFLAGKSSVLQTLNKEILALSFNVTNTTIDGLLTPQKDAIILDCTSCAEEEETKMEEEMEREKQEEEAREREEERKREEEERKREEEEERKRREEEERKRQEEEERKREEEEERQREEEKRREEEEAKREEEEARKQKEEEERRRKEEEKREREQEEAERRQREEKQRREEAARREEEEAIREETERQMEQEEEAAKKEKEREKQGDESQSEEKKYRGEEEESRGRKVARKVWKL
;
A
#
# COMPACT_ATOMS: atom_id res chain seq x y z
N MET A 1 -42.86 -42.36 8.55
CA MET A 1 -41.76 -41.71 9.29
C MET A 1 -40.49 -41.82 8.45
N PRO A 2 -39.96 -40.70 7.91
CA PRO A 2 -38.66 -40.68 7.24
C PRO A 2 -37.57 -40.14 8.17
N CYS A 3 -36.52 -40.92 8.42
CA CYS A 3 -35.33 -40.48 9.13
C CYS A 3 -34.16 -40.28 8.15
N SER A 4 -33.22 -39.41 8.54
CA SER A 4 -31.92 -39.19 7.88
C SER A 4 -31.93 -38.69 6.42
N LEU A 5 -32.09 -37.37 6.27
CA LEU A 5 -31.53 -36.61 5.15
C LEU A 5 -30.50 -35.54 5.58
N LEU A 6 -30.43 -35.20 6.88
CA LEU A 6 -29.47 -34.21 7.40
C LEU A 6 -28.05 -34.76 7.62
N SER A 7 -27.87 -36.08 7.81
CA SER A 7 -26.58 -36.64 8.26
C SER A 7 -25.50 -36.74 7.18
N PHE A 8 -25.82 -36.43 5.91
CA PHE A 8 -24.86 -36.50 4.80
C PHE A 8 -24.21 -35.15 4.45
N VAL A 9 -24.79 -34.02 4.88
CA VAL A 9 -24.25 -32.67 4.60
C VAL A 9 -23.11 -32.32 5.55
N LEU A 10 -23.18 -32.76 6.81
CA LEU A 10 -22.19 -32.48 7.86
C LEU A 10 -20.86 -33.26 7.73
N LEU A 11 -20.80 -34.29 6.89
CA LEU A 11 -19.58 -35.06 6.63
C LEU A 11 -18.82 -34.63 5.38
N LEU A 12 -19.36 -33.71 4.57
CA LEU A 12 -18.69 -33.15 3.39
C LEU A 12 -18.01 -31.80 3.64
N SER A 13 -18.30 -31.12 4.75
CA SER A 13 -17.64 -29.85 5.11
C SER A 13 -16.32 -30.02 5.87
N LEU A 14 -16.06 -31.17 6.51
CA LEU A 14 -14.85 -31.40 7.31
C LEU A 14 -13.65 -32.00 6.55
N CYS A 15 -13.80 -32.35 5.28
CA CYS A 15 -12.73 -32.97 4.47
C CYS A 15 -12.03 -32.01 3.49
N CYS A 16 -12.27 -30.69 3.58
CA CYS A 16 -11.66 -29.70 2.68
C CYS A 16 -10.67 -28.73 3.34
N SER A 17 -10.45 -28.82 4.67
CA SER A 17 -9.55 -27.92 5.42
C SER A 17 -8.09 -28.42 5.52
N LEU A 18 -7.69 -29.36 4.64
CA LEU A 18 -6.30 -29.79 4.46
C LEU A 18 -5.86 -29.67 2.98
N ARG A 19 -6.10 -28.49 2.41
CA ARG A 19 -5.19 -27.92 1.42
C ARG A 19 -4.33 -26.91 2.16
N GLY A 20 -3.02 -27.09 2.12
CA GLY A 20 -2.10 -26.15 2.74
C GLY A 20 -2.31 -24.75 2.20
N GLU A 21 -2.23 -23.76 3.07
CA GLU A 21 -2.20 -22.35 2.68
C GLU A 21 -0.95 -22.13 1.85
N SER A 22 -1.12 -22.14 0.53
CA SER A 22 -0.11 -21.74 -0.44
C SER A 22 0.21 -20.28 -0.14
N PHE A 23 1.25 -20.07 0.68
CA PHE A 23 1.75 -18.75 1.08
C PHE A 23 1.74 -17.86 -0.14
N ARG A 24 0.84 -16.87 -0.15
CA ARG A 24 0.54 -16.08 -1.33
C ARG A 24 1.58 -14.97 -1.46
N ARG A 25 2.83 -15.40 -1.62
CA ARG A 25 3.99 -14.57 -1.90
C ARG A 25 3.56 -13.61 -2.99
N GLU A 26 3.70 -12.33 -2.69
CA GLU A 26 3.22 -11.27 -3.57
C GLU A 26 3.85 -11.43 -4.94
N GLU A 27 3.08 -11.13 -5.99
CA GLU A 27 3.66 -10.94 -7.31
C GLU A 27 4.52 -9.67 -7.23
N GLU A 28 5.81 -9.86 -6.94
CA GLU A 28 6.86 -8.84 -7.04
C GLU A 28 6.87 -8.33 -8.48
N GLY A 29 6.03 -7.32 -8.75
CA GLY A 29 5.91 -6.69 -10.06
C GLY A 29 7.27 -6.16 -10.46
N TYR A 30 7.77 -6.63 -11.61
CA TYR A 30 9.16 -6.50 -12.07
C TYR A 30 9.79 -5.12 -11.80
N ASP A 31 10.45 -4.98 -10.65
CA ASP A 31 11.16 -3.76 -10.30
C ASP A 31 12.52 -3.72 -11.01
N TYR A 32 12.51 -3.09 -12.18
CA TYR A 32 13.70 -2.84 -12.99
C TYR A 32 14.74 -1.92 -12.30
N SER A 33 14.49 -1.41 -11.08
CA SER A 33 15.45 -0.62 -10.31
C SER A 33 16.45 -1.46 -9.49
N GLY A 34 16.24 -2.78 -9.35
CA GLY A 34 17.05 -3.71 -8.54
C GLY A 34 18.49 -4.02 -9.03
N GLY A 35 19.24 -3.02 -9.46
CA GLY A 35 20.59 -3.17 -10.04
C GLY A 35 21.68 -3.54 -9.03
N MET A 36 22.57 -4.46 -9.42
CA MET A 36 23.79 -4.86 -8.67
C MET A 36 23.58 -5.23 -7.18
N ARG A 37 22.55 -6.02 -6.85
CA ARG A 37 22.45 -6.65 -5.52
C ARG A 37 23.01 -8.09 -5.55
N PRO A 38 23.62 -8.60 -4.46
CA PRO A 38 23.86 -10.03 -4.29
C PRO A 38 22.51 -10.77 -4.21
N CYS A 39 22.43 -11.97 -4.77
CA CYS A 39 21.18 -12.73 -4.80
C CYS A 39 21.43 -14.24 -4.91
N MET A 40 20.44 -15.03 -4.50
CA MET A 40 20.48 -16.49 -4.51
C MET A 40 19.10 -17.04 -4.91
N VAL A 41 19.09 -18.08 -5.74
CA VAL A 41 17.89 -18.78 -6.20
C VAL A 41 18.07 -20.27 -5.93
N LYS A 42 17.21 -20.80 -5.05
CA LYS A 42 17.16 -22.22 -4.72
C LYS A 42 16.76 -23.10 -5.89
N LYS A 43 17.27 -24.33 -5.92
CA LYS A 43 17.03 -25.35 -6.97
C LYS A 43 15.54 -25.63 -7.24
N GLU A 44 14.70 -25.65 -6.21
CA GLU A 44 13.26 -25.91 -6.32
C GLU A 44 12.47 -24.70 -6.86
N ASN A 45 13.03 -23.48 -6.75
CA ASN A 45 12.43 -22.24 -7.26
C ASN A 45 12.77 -21.96 -8.74
N ARG A 46 13.39 -22.92 -9.44
CA ARG A 46 13.69 -22.81 -10.87
C ARG A 46 12.42 -22.88 -11.71
N LYS A 47 12.26 -21.96 -12.66
CA LYS A 47 11.15 -21.96 -13.61
C LYS A 47 11.29 -23.13 -14.58
N SER A 48 10.38 -24.09 -14.55
CA SER A 48 10.35 -25.15 -15.58
C SER A 48 9.94 -24.56 -16.93
N LEU A 49 10.74 -24.80 -17.97
CA LEU A 49 10.45 -24.39 -19.35
C LEU A 49 9.88 -25.54 -20.18
N MET A 50 10.32 -26.78 -19.90
CA MET A 50 9.87 -27.98 -20.59
C MET A 50 10.12 -29.22 -19.73
N VAL A 51 9.16 -30.14 -19.69
CA VAL A 51 9.33 -31.50 -19.13
C VAL A 51 8.82 -32.51 -20.15
N THR A 52 9.55 -33.60 -20.34
CA THR A 52 9.25 -34.69 -21.28
C THR A 52 9.63 -36.02 -20.64
N GLU A 53 9.18 -37.15 -21.20
CA GLU A 53 9.63 -38.48 -20.75
C GLU A 53 11.12 -38.76 -21.05
N TYR A 54 11.78 -37.92 -21.86
CA TYR A 54 13.18 -38.07 -22.28
C TYR A 54 14.11 -36.97 -21.73
N GLY A 55 13.61 -36.08 -20.86
CA GLY A 55 14.39 -34.98 -20.29
C GLY A 55 13.58 -33.74 -19.94
N GLU A 56 14.26 -32.78 -19.33
CA GLU A 56 13.71 -31.53 -18.79
C GLU A 56 14.62 -30.34 -19.10
N ILE A 57 14.04 -29.14 -19.16
CA ILE A 57 14.78 -27.87 -19.16
C ILE A 57 14.12 -26.95 -18.13
N SER A 58 14.91 -26.50 -17.16
CA SER A 58 14.53 -25.48 -16.16
C SER A 58 15.44 -24.27 -16.25
N ALA A 59 14.99 -23.11 -15.76
CA ALA A 59 15.67 -21.84 -15.89
C ALA A 59 15.72 -21.02 -14.60
N VAL A 60 16.67 -20.10 -14.53
CA VAL A 60 16.82 -19.07 -13.49
C VAL A 60 17.14 -17.74 -14.15
N ASP A 61 16.40 -16.71 -13.76
CA ASP A 61 16.71 -15.31 -14.07
C ASP A 61 17.28 -14.67 -12.79
N ILE A 62 18.57 -14.33 -12.78
CA ILE A 62 19.26 -13.84 -11.57
C ILE A 62 19.64 -12.36 -11.66
N SER A 63 18.99 -11.55 -10.82
CA SER A 63 19.03 -10.07 -10.82
C SER A 63 20.31 -9.50 -10.19
N SER A 64 21.43 -9.69 -10.87
CA SER A 64 22.74 -9.14 -10.47
C SER A 64 23.45 -8.35 -11.60
N GLY A 65 22.73 -8.10 -12.71
CA GLY A 65 23.22 -7.39 -13.88
C GLY A 65 22.84 -5.90 -13.89
N THR A 66 23.53 -5.12 -14.72
CA THR A 66 23.21 -3.71 -14.99
C THR A 66 22.28 -3.50 -16.18
N ARG A 67 21.80 -4.58 -16.80
CA ARG A 67 20.97 -4.59 -18.04
C ARG A 67 19.77 -5.54 -17.90
N GLY A 68 19.29 -5.72 -16.68
CA GLY A 68 18.35 -6.79 -16.31
C GLY A 68 19.06 -8.04 -15.76
N PRO A 69 18.32 -9.13 -15.52
CA PRO A 69 18.85 -10.37 -14.96
C PRO A 69 19.73 -11.13 -15.96
N TYR A 70 20.54 -12.05 -15.44
CA TYR A 70 21.23 -13.05 -16.25
C TYR A 70 20.35 -14.29 -16.38
N HIS A 71 20.11 -14.76 -17.60
CA HIS A 71 19.31 -15.95 -17.87
C HIS A 71 20.19 -17.20 -17.91
N LEU A 72 19.90 -18.16 -17.04
CA LEU A 72 20.56 -19.46 -16.99
C LEU A 72 19.55 -20.58 -17.29
N GLN A 73 20.00 -21.63 -17.96
CA GLN A 73 19.21 -22.85 -18.19
C GLN A 73 19.97 -24.11 -17.80
N PHE A 74 19.18 -25.09 -17.35
CA PHE A 74 19.60 -26.38 -16.85
C PHE A 74 18.91 -27.46 -17.67
N MET A 75 19.65 -28.02 -18.62
CA MET A 75 19.15 -29.05 -19.54
C MET A 75 19.56 -30.42 -19.01
N THR A 76 18.59 -31.28 -18.71
CA THR A 76 18.81 -32.70 -18.37
C THR A 76 18.23 -33.55 -19.48
N LEU A 77 19.07 -34.33 -20.16
CA LEU A 77 18.70 -35.28 -21.20
C LEU A 77 18.88 -36.72 -20.68
N GLU A 78 17.87 -37.57 -20.86
CA GLU A 78 17.99 -39.00 -20.57
C GLU A 78 18.96 -39.70 -21.54
N PRO A 79 19.59 -40.83 -21.16
CA PRO A 79 20.43 -41.60 -22.07
C PRO A 79 19.66 -42.00 -23.34
N ASN A 80 20.30 -41.85 -24.50
CA ASN A 80 19.66 -42.05 -25.82
C ASN A 80 18.46 -41.11 -26.09
N SER A 81 18.51 -39.85 -25.67
CA SER A 81 17.57 -38.80 -26.06
C SER A 81 18.15 -37.82 -27.09
N LEU A 82 17.29 -37.03 -27.72
CA LEU A 82 17.60 -35.99 -28.68
C LEU A 82 16.80 -34.71 -28.33
N PHE A 83 17.50 -33.65 -27.95
CA PHE A 83 16.94 -32.30 -27.97
C PHE A 83 16.86 -31.84 -29.43
N LEU A 84 15.65 -31.49 -29.87
CA LEU A 84 15.34 -31.19 -31.28
C LEU A 84 15.99 -29.89 -31.78
N PRO A 85 16.18 -29.72 -33.10
CA PRO A 85 16.76 -28.51 -33.67
C PRO A 85 16.04 -27.21 -33.30
N VAL A 86 16.80 -26.27 -32.74
CA VAL A 86 16.36 -24.91 -32.41
C VAL A 86 17.31 -23.87 -33.02
N LEU A 87 16.78 -22.69 -33.35
CA LEU A 87 17.55 -21.50 -33.68
C LEU A 87 17.86 -20.74 -32.37
N LEU A 88 19.13 -20.44 -32.14
CA LEU A 88 19.63 -19.76 -30.95
C LEU A 88 19.57 -18.23 -31.10
N HIS A 89 19.00 -17.52 -30.12
CA HIS A 89 18.75 -16.07 -30.22
C HIS A 89 19.78 -15.18 -29.52
N ALA A 90 20.57 -15.72 -28.58
CA ALA A 90 21.69 -15.04 -27.92
C ALA A 90 22.87 -16.02 -27.74
N ASP A 91 24.12 -15.57 -27.57
CA ASP A 91 25.23 -16.54 -27.40
C ASP A 91 25.00 -17.44 -26.19
N MET A 92 25.09 -18.75 -26.38
CA MET A 92 24.95 -19.76 -25.34
C MET A 92 26.34 -20.20 -24.90
N VAL A 93 26.79 -19.81 -23.70
CA VAL A 93 28.00 -20.35 -23.07
C VAL A 93 27.58 -21.47 -22.11
N PHE A 94 28.16 -22.66 -22.25
CA PHE A 94 27.73 -23.82 -21.47
C PHE A 94 28.88 -24.64 -20.87
N TYR A 95 28.54 -25.39 -19.83
CA TYR A 95 29.35 -26.37 -19.10
C TYR A 95 28.61 -27.71 -18.98
N VAL A 96 29.31 -28.83 -19.17
CA VAL A 96 28.76 -30.18 -19.04
C VAL A 96 29.04 -30.77 -17.66
N LYS A 97 27.98 -31.02 -16.87
CA LYS A 97 28.04 -31.47 -15.47
C LYS A 97 28.11 -33.00 -15.31
N THR A 98 27.34 -33.76 -16.09
CA THR A 98 27.35 -35.25 -16.12
C THR A 98 27.06 -35.78 -17.52
N GLY A 99 27.42 -37.04 -17.76
CA GLY A 99 27.18 -37.77 -19.00
C GLY A 99 28.02 -37.30 -20.19
N SER A 100 27.67 -37.82 -21.37
CA SER A 100 28.26 -37.45 -22.65
C SER A 100 27.20 -37.35 -23.76
N GLY A 101 27.58 -36.77 -24.90
CA GLY A 101 26.72 -36.63 -26.06
C GLY A 101 27.43 -36.10 -27.31
N LYS A 102 26.62 -35.79 -28.32
CA LYS A 102 27.01 -35.16 -29.59
C LYS A 102 26.22 -33.86 -29.76
N LEU A 103 26.91 -32.73 -29.63
CA LEU A 103 26.41 -31.43 -30.06
C LEU A 103 26.63 -31.28 -31.57
N SER A 104 25.60 -30.85 -32.29
CA SER A 104 25.67 -30.57 -33.73
C SER A 104 25.03 -29.20 -34.00
N TRP A 105 25.66 -28.37 -34.81
CA TRP A 105 25.16 -27.04 -35.13
C TRP A 105 25.55 -26.58 -36.54
N ALA A 106 24.74 -25.69 -37.12
CA ALA A 106 25.10 -24.88 -38.28
C ALA A 106 25.18 -23.41 -37.85
N ASP A 107 26.13 -22.69 -38.42
CA ASP A 107 26.28 -21.23 -38.37
C ASP A 107 26.30 -20.70 -39.82
N ASP A 108 26.93 -19.56 -40.12
CA ASP A 108 26.96 -19.00 -41.49
C ASP A 108 27.62 -19.92 -42.55
N GLU A 109 28.34 -20.96 -42.13
CA GLU A 109 28.90 -21.97 -43.03
C GLU A 109 27.86 -23.02 -43.44
N ARG A 110 27.81 -23.37 -44.74
CA ARG A 110 26.93 -24.40 -45.34
C ARG A 110 27.22 -25.86 -44.89
N GLU A 111 27.89 -26.07 -43.75
CA GLU A 111 28.24 -27.38 -43.19
C GLU A 111 27.84 -27.48 -41.72
N ILE A 112 27.11 -28.54 -41.34
CA ILE A 112 26.86 -28.84 -39.92
C ILE A 112 28.18 -29.23 -39.24
N LYS A 113 28.62 -28.39 -38.31
CA LYS A 113 29.71 -28.64 -37.37
C LYS A 113 29.22 -29.62 -36.29
N ARG A 114 30.09 -30.54 -35.88
CA ARG A 114 29.77 -31.62 -34.93
C ARG A 114 30.89 -31.75 -33.90
N MET A 115 30.52 -31.96 -32.65
CA MET A 115 31.45 -32.06 -31.53
C MET A 115 30.90 -33.04 -30.48
N ASN A 116 31.72 -34.02 -30.10
CA ASN A 116 31.42 -34.85 -28.94
C ASN A 116 31.66 -34.02 -27.67
N ILE A 117 30.78 -34.16 -26.69
CA ILE A 117 30.84 -33.45 -25.41
C ILE A 117 30.79 -34.46 -24.25
N LYS A 118 31.55 -34.20 -23.18
CA LYS A 118 31.65 -35.02 -21.97
C LYS A 118 31.69 -34.13 -20.72
N ARG A 119 31.44 -34.71 -19.54
CA ARG A 119 31.65 -34.04 -18.24
C ARG A 119 32.95 -33.23 -18.18
N GLY A 120 32.84 -31.98 -17.71
CA GLY A 120 33.94 -31.02 -17.65
C GLY A 120 34.06 -30.12 -18.87
N ASP A 121 33.44 -30.46 -20.00
CA ASP A 121 33.58 -29.67 -21.23
C ASP A 121 32.86 -28.32 -21.16
N VAL A 122 33.48 -27.32 -21.80
CA VAL A 122 33.08 -25.92 -21.87
C VAL A 122 33.14 -25.44 -23.32
N TYR A 123 32.07 -24.78 -23.78
CA TYR A 123 32.02 -24.18 -25.12
C TYR A 123 31.03 -22.99 -25.22
N ARG A 124 31.04 -22.30 -26.37
CA ARG A 124 30.08 -21.26 -26.75
C ARG A 124 29.49 -21.53 -28.13
N LEU A 125 28.16 -21.50 -28.24
CA LEU A 125 27.46 -21.35 -29.52
C LEU A 125 27.13 -19.87 -29.75
N HIS A 126 27.12 -19.44 -31.00
CA HIS A 126 26.85 -18.05 -31.39
C HIS A 126 25.37 -17.80 -31.63
N ALA A 127 24.87 -16.61 -31.30
CA ALA A 127 23.54 -16.17 -31.74
C ALA A 127 23.36 -16.37 -33.27
N GLY A 128 22.16 -16.74 -33.70
CA GLY A 128 21.87 -17.15 -35.08
C GLY A 128 22.22 -18.60 -35.43
N SER A 129 22.95 -19.33 -34.57
CA SER A 129 23.26 -20.75 -34.83
C SER A 129 22.02 -21.63 -34.71
N ILE A 130 21.84 -22.56 -35.64
CA ILE A 130 20.88 -23.68 -35.48
C ILE A 130 21.61 -24.83 -34.78
N PHE A 131 21.10 -25.36 -33.67
CA PHE A 131 21.75 -26.47 -32.97
C PHE A 131 20.78 -27.53 -32.44
N PHE A 132 21.31 -28.73 -32.21
CA PHE A 132 20.65 -29.86 -31.54
C PHE A 132 21.66 -30.70 -30.75
N VAL A 133 21.18 -31.43 -29.74
CA VAL A 133 22.03 -32.22 -28.83
C VAL A 133 21.48 -33.63 -28.71
N GLN A 134 22.30 -34.62 -29.05
CA GLN A 134 22.00 -36.03 -28.83
C GLN A 134 22.76 -36.53 -27.58
N SER A 135 22.06 -37.14 -26.63
CA SER A 135 22.67 -37.81 -25.48
C SER A 135 23.17 -39.20 -25.86
N SER A 136 24.36 -39.56 -25.36
CA SER A 136 24.94 -40.89 -25.56
C SER A 136 24.16 -41.99 -24.84
N LEU A 137 24.36 -43.24 -25.27
CA LEU A 137 23.95 -44.43 -24.52
C LEU A 137 25.21 -45.15 -24.00
N GLU A 138 25.81 -44.59 -22.95
CA GLU A 138 26.96 -45.19 -22.27
C GLU A 138 26.51 -46.30 -21.28
N PRO A 139 27.35 -47.31 -21.00
CA PRO A 139 27.02 -48.42 -20.08
C PRO A 139 26.54 -47.95 -18.70
N GLU A 140 27.13 -46.87 -18.20
CA GLU A 140 26.85 -46.23 -16.91
C GLU A 140 25.48 -45.52 -16.89
N ARG A 141 24.90 -45.24 -18.06
CA ARG A 141 23.60 -44.56 -18.24
C ARG A 141 23.49 -43.22 -17.50
N GLU A 142 24.60 -42.47 -17.40
CA GLU A 142 24.56 -41.10 -16.88
C GLU A 142 23.66 -40.19 -17.74
N LYS A 143 22.74 -39.47 -17.11
CA LYS A 143 21.98 -38.40 -17.76
C LYS A 143 22.92 -37.28 -18.20
N LEU A 144 22.82 -36.87 -19.46
CA LEU A 144 23.58 -35.72 -19.98
C LEU A 144 23.02 -34.44 -19.35
N ARG A 145 23.84 -33.73 -18.56
CA ARG A 145 23.45 -32.47 -17.92
C ARG A 145 24.30 -31.32 -18.41
N ILE A 146 23.65 -30.31 -18.98
CA ILE A 146 24.29 -29.11 -19.52
C ILE A 146 23.75 -27.90 -18.76
N TYR A 147 24.66 -27.11 -18.18
CA TYR A 147 24.34 -25.84 -17.52
C TYR A 147 24.78 -24.72 -18.44
N ALA A 148 23.88 -23.82 -18.79
CA ALA A 148 24.13 -22.76 -19.77
C ALA A 148 23.74 -21.39 -19.22
N ILE A 149 24.43 -20.37 -19.70
CA ILE A 149 24.07 -18.95 -19.55
C ILE A 149 24.00 -18.33 -20.95
N PHE A 150 23.08 -17.39 -21.12
CA PHE A 150 22.90 -16.66 -22.37
C PHE A 150 23.38 -15.21 -22.17
N SER A 151 24.07 -14.64 -23.16
CA SER A 151 24.52 -13.25 -23.03
C SER A 151 23.36 -12.25 -23.04
N ASN A 152 23.63 -11.11 -22.41
CA ASN A 152 22.84 -9.89 -22.52
C ASN A 152 23.83 -8.73 -22.61
N THR A 153 24.29 -8.44 -23.83
CA THR A 153 25.31 -7.42 -24.15
C THR A 153 24.74 -6.38 -25.11
N GLU A 154 25.54 -5.37 -25.46
CA GLU A 154 25.15 -4.32 -26.42
C GLU A 154 24.92 -4.82 -27.85
N GLU A 155 25.59 -5.92 -28.22
CA GLU A 155 25.55 -6.53 -29.57
C GLU A 155 24.68 -7.81 -29.60
N ASP A 156 24.24 -8.28 -28.43
CA ASP A 156 23.63 -9.61 -28.22
C ASP A 156 22.64 -9.52 -27.05
N VAL A 157 21.44 -9.00 -27.31
CA VAL A 157 20.39 -8.73 -26.30
C VAL A 157 19.41 -9.90 -26.24
N LEU A 158 19.33 -10.57 -25.09
CA LEU A 158 18.31 -11.58 -24.84
C LEU A 158 16.95 -10.91 -24.59
N GLU A 159 16.07 -10.94 -25.59
CA GLU A 159 14.70 -10.45 -25.51
C GLU A 159 13.78 -11.46 -24.79
N PRO A 160 13.27 -11.17 -23.57
CA PRO A 160 12.51 -12.14 -22.77
C PRO A 160 11.19 -12.60 -23.40
N SER A 161 10.58 -11.79 -24.28
CA SER A 161 9.34 -12.15 -24.98
C SER A 161 9.55 -13.16 -26.11
N ILE A 162 10.78 -13.28 -26.64
CA ILE A 162 11.17 -14.26 -27.66
C ILE A 162 11.82 -15.49 -26.99
N GLY A 163 12.56 -15.27 -25.90
CA GLY A 163 13.30 -16.31 -25.17
C GLY A 163 14.64 -16.68 -25.81
N ALA A 164 15.33 -17.65 -25.22
CA ALA A 164 16.71 -17.98 -25.60
C ALA A 164 16.86 -18.64 -26.99
N TYR A 165 15.83 -19.34 -27.48
CA TYR A 165 15.82 -20.03 -28.76
C TYR A 165 14.38 -20.36 -29.21
N SER A 166 14.17 -20.57 -30.52
CA SER A 166 12.89 -21.03 -31.08
C SER A 166 13.03 -22.34 -31.85
N ASN A 167 12.01 -23.20 -31.79
CA ASN A 167 12.02 -24.45 -32.53
C ASN A 167 11.82 -24.22 -34.03
N ILE A 168 12.56 -24.96 -34.85
CA ILE A 168 12.52 -24.81 -36.32
C ILE A 168 11.15 -25.12 -36.90
N ARG A 169 10.38 -26.05 -36.30
CA ARG A 169 8.99 -26.33 -36.71
C ARG A 169 8.13 -25.08 -36.65
N ASP A 170 8.27 -24.30 -35.58
CA ASP A 170 7.45 -23.09 -35.37
C ASP A 170 7.92 -21.94 -36.28
N LEU A 171 9.23 -21.82 -36.51
CA LEU A 171 9.81 -20.84 -37.44
C LEU A 171 9.42 -21.09 -38.91
N VAL A 172 9.25 -22.35 -39.32
CA VAL A 172 8.77 -22.70 -40.67
C VAL A 172 7.25 -22.59 -40.75
N LEU A 173 6.51 -23.16 -39.79
CA LEU A 173 5.04 -23.18 -39.84
C LEU A 173 4.35 -21.88 -39.41
N GLY A 174 5.11 -20.86 -39.00
CA GLY A 174 4.61 -19.50 -38.80
C GLY A 174 4.30 -18.73 -40.10
N PHE A 175 4.67 -19.27 -41.28
CA PHE A 175 4.35 -18.69 -42.59
C PHE A 175 3.09 -19.30 -43.21
N ASP A 176 2.35 -18.49 -43.99
CA ASP A 176 1.14 -18.93 -44.70
C ASP A 176 1.37 -20.17 -45.59
N LYS A 177 0.40 -21.09 -45.62
CA LYS A 177 0.41 -22.31 -46.47
C LYS A 177 0.87 -22.02 -47.90
N LYS A 178 0.30 -20.97 -48.51
CA LYS A 178 0.59 -20.53 -49.89
C LYS A 178 2.01 -19.98 -50.08
N LEU A 179 2.56 -19.32 -49.07
CA LEU A 179 3.94 -18.85 -49.09
C LEU A 179 4.91 -20.04 -48.97
N LEU A 180 4.63 -21.00 -48.08
CA LEU A 180 5.41 -22.23 -47.94
C LEU A 180 5.44 -23.08 -49.21
N GLN A 181 4.28 -23.32 -49.83
CA GLN A 181 4.19 -23.99 -51.15
C GLN A 181 5.05 -23.28 -52.19
N SER A 182 4.99 -21.95 -52.25
CA SER A 182 5.71 -21.14 -53.24
C SER A 182 7.22 -21.12 -53.00
N ALA A 183 7.65 -21.07 -51.73
CA ALA A 183 9.06 -21.00 -51.33
C ALA A 183 9.76 -22.36 -51.49
N PHE A 184 9.17 -23.43 -50.95
CA PHE A 184 9.73 -24.79 -51.02
C PHE A 184 9.40 -25.53 -52.33
N LYS A 185 8.51 -24.98 -53.17
CA LYS A 185 7.99 -25.57 -54.41
C LYS A 185 7.35 -26.95 -54.21
N VAL A 186 6.68 -27.14 -53.07
CA VAL A 186 5.99 -28.38 -52.69
C VAL A 186 4.48 -28.27 -52.90
N PRO A 187 3.79 -29.39 -53.16
CA PRO A 187 2.33 -29.43 -53.28
C PRO A 187 1.60 -29.18 -51.95
N ASP A 188 0.28 -29.03 -52.03
CA ASP A 188 -0.60 -28.58 -50.93
C ASP A 188 -0.73 -29.61 -49.79
N ASP A 189 -0.74 -30.89 -50.16
CA ASP A 189 -0.78 -32.05 -49.27
C ASP A 189 0.47 -32.15 -48.38
N VAL A 190 1.66 -31.84 -48.90
CA VAL A 190 2.90 -31.84 -48.10
C VAL A 190 2.86 -30.78 -46.99
N ILE A 191 2.37 -29.57 -47.27
CA ILE A 191 2.21 -28.54 -46.22
C ILE A 191 1.05 -28.89 -45.28
N GLU A 192 -0.02 -29.51 -45.78
CA GLU A 192 -1.13 -29.98 -44.94
C GLU A 192 -0.73 -31.11 -43.99
N GLU A 193 0.08 -32.08 -44.43
CA GLU A 193 0.70 -33.09 -43.58
C GLU A 193 1.62 -32.42 -42.53
N MET A 194 2.51 -31.52 -42.95
CA MET A 194 3.41 -30.83 -42.03
C MET A 194 2.66 -30.00 -40.97
N THR A 195 1.55 -29.34 -41.32
CA THR A 195 0.76 -28.51 -40.40
C THR A 195 -0.18 -29.32 -39.50
N SER A 196 -0.81 -30.38 -40.03
CA SER A 196 -1.68 -31.28 -39.26
C SER A 196 -0.93 -32.26 -38.35
N ALA A 197 0.35 -32.54 -38.62
CA ALA A 197 1.17 -33.41 -37.80
C ALA A 197 1.23 -32.95 -36.32
N ILE A 198 1.13 -33.91 -35.41
CA ILE A 198 1.23 -33.67 -33.96
C ILE A 198 2.60 -33.04 -33.65
N ARG A 199 2.61 -31.90 -32.95
CA ARG A 199 3.84 -31.20 -32.56
C ARG A 199 4.63 -32.10 -31.59
N PRO A 200 5.86 -32.52 -31.92
CA PRO A 200 6.67 -33.35 -31.01
C PRO A 200 7.11 -32.53 -29.79
N PRO A 201 7.37 -33.17 -28.64
CA PRO A 201 8.04 -32.52 -27.52
C PRO A 201 9.47 -32.12 -27.91
N GLY A 202 10.01 -31.07 -27.28
CA GLY A 202 11.33 -30.54 -27.63
C GLY A 202 12.52 -31.46 -27.31
N ILE A 203 12.32 -32.48 -26.47
CA ILE A 203 13.23 -33.62 -26.31
C ILE A 203 12.45 -34.90 -26.64
N VAL A 204 13.02 -35.74 -27.50
CA VAL A 204 12.46 -37.03 -27.94
C VAL A 204 13.45 -38.17 -27.69
N HIS A 205 13.00 -39.43 -27.79
CA HIS A 205 13.90 -40.57 -27.90
C HIS A 205 14.77 -40.45 -29.15
N ALA A 206 16.09 -40.64 -29.03
CA ALA A 206 16.96 -40.72 -30.20
C ALA A 206 16.75 -42.08 -30.89
N VAL A 207 15.93 -42.10 -31.94
CA VAL A 207 15.57 -43.32 -32.70
C VAL A 207 16.85 -44.05 -33.17
N PRO A 208 17.16 -45.24 -32.63
CA PRO A 208 18.46 -45.85 -32.82
C PRO A 208 18.45 -46.86 -33.96
N GLU A 209 18.19 -46.44 -35.21
CA GLU A 209 18.40 -47.34 -36.35
C GLU A 209 18.78 -46.64 -37.67
N LYS A 210 19.70 -47.29 -38.41
CA LYS A 210 20.35 -46.84 -39.66
C LYS A 210 20.91 -45.42 -39.63
N LYS A 211 22.25 -45.34 -39.48
CA LYS A 211 23.05 -44.10 -39.64
C LYS A 211 22.74 -43.30 -40.92
N SER A 212 22.22 -43.94 -41.98
CA SER A 212 21.81 -43.22 -43.20
C SER A 212 20.67 -42.25 -42.93
N MET A 213 19.54 -42.67 -42.33
CA MET A 213 18.35 -41.80 -42.26
C MET A 213 18.60 -40.52 -41.45
N PHE A 214 19.41 -40.56 -40.40
CA PHE A 214 19.73 -39.35 -39.64
C PHE A 214 20.71 -38.44 -40.39
N LEU A 215 21.69 -39.01 -41.12
CA LEU A 215 22.56 -38.23 -42.02
C LEU A 215 21.80 -37.67 -43.23
N GLU A 216 20.76 -38.36 -43.67
CA GLU A 216 19.88 -38.02 -44.80
C GLU A 216 18.87 -36.94 -44.41
N LEU A 217 18.36 -36.97 -43.17
CA LEU A 217 17.58 -35.87 -42.58
C LEU A 217 18.46 -34.63 -42.36
N GLU A 218 19.66 -34.80 -41.77
CA GLU A 218 20.66 -33.72 -41.63
C GLU A 218 21.03 -33.13 -43.02
N ALA A 219 21.26 -33.97 -44.05
CA ALA A 219 21.62 -33.53 -45.40
C ALA A 219 20.48 -32.82 -46.12
N ARG A 220 19.27 -33.36 -46.13
CA ARG A 220 18.10 -32.71 -46.75
C ARG A 220 17.73 -31.41 -46.06
N PHE A 221 18.03 -31.28 -44.77
CA PHE A 221 17.89 -30.02 -44.04
C PHE A 221 18.95 -28.98 -44.46
N ILE A 222 20.20 -29.41 -44.70
CA ILE A 222 21.23 -28.54 -45.31
C ILE A 222 20.83 -28.12 -46.72
N GLU A 223 20.35 -29.04 -47.58
CA GLU A 223 19.91 -28.74 -48.94
C GLU A 223 18.77 -27.71 -48.96
N ALA A 224 17.77 -27.88 -48.09
CA ALA A 224 16.63 -26.97 -47.96
C ALA A 224 17.03 -25.56 -47.48
N LEU A 225 18.03 -25.42 -46.60
CA LEU A 225 18.51 -24.13 -46.10
C LEU A 225 19.55 -23.46 -47.00
N ALA A 226 20.46 -24.23 -47.59
CA ALA A 226 21.55 -23.70 -48.42
C ALA A 226 21.06 -23.24 -49.81
N GLY A 227 19.91 -23.77 -50.26
CA GLY A 227 19.35 -23.49 -51.58
C GLY A 227 20.10 -24.23 -52.68
N ASP A 228 19.37 -25.09 -53.38
CA ASP A 228 19.89 -25.92 -54.46
C ASP A 228 20.44 -25.10 -55.63
N LYS A 229 21.72 -25.30 -55.94
CA LYS A 229 22.40 -24.87 -57.17
C LYS A 229 23.57 -25.81 -57.51
N ASP A 230 23.49 -26.39 -58.71
CA ASP A 230 24.57 -27.10 -59.37
C ASP A 230 25.90 -26.33 -59.40
N GLY A 231 27.00 -27.11 -59.36
CA GLY A 231 28.22 -26.76 -60.09
C GLY A 231 29.37 -26.15 -59.28
N SER A 232 30.30 -27.03 -58.88
CA SER A 232 31.71 -26.73 -58.60
C SER A 232 32.06 -25.75 -57.46
N PHE A 233 32.64 -26.30 -56.39
CA PHE A 233 34.04 -25.98 -56.08
C PHE A 233 34.78 -27.09 -55.29
N TYR A 234 35.55 -27.92 -55.97
CA TYR A 234 36.61 -28.69 -55.31
C TYR A 234 37.84 -27.79 -55.15
N SER A 235 38.19 -27.43 -53.91
CA SER A 235 39.52 -26.90 -53.58
C SER A 235 39.96 -27.34 -52.19
N ILE A 236 40.55 -28.52 -52.15
CA ILE A 236 41.23 -29.07 -50.98
C ILE A 236 42.52 -28.26 -50.76
N ASN A 237 42.52 -27.35 -49.77
CA ASN A 237 43.69 -27.13 -48.87
C ASN A 237 43.45 -26.08 -47.76
N GLY A 238 42.24 -26.02 -47.19
CA GLY A 238 42.06 -25.48 -45.84
C GLY A 238 42.45 -26.54 -44.81
N ARG A 239 43.46 -26.30 -43.96
CA ARG A 239 43.61 -27.04 -42.69
C ARG A 239 42.43 -26.64 -41.80
N LYS A 240 41.27 -27.30 -41.94
CA LYS A 240 40.09 -27.10 -41.07
C LYS A 240 40.55 -27.29 -39.63
N LYS A 241 40.68 -26.18 -38.89
CA LYS A 241 41.07 -26.19 -37.47
C LYS A 241 39.98 -26.94 -36.75
N LYS A 242 40.28 -28.13 -36.20
CA LYS A 242 39.34 -28.84 -35.32
C LYS A 242 38.89 -27.87 -34.24
N THR A 243 37.58 -27.67 -34.12
CA THR A 243 36.97 -26.87 -33.07
C THR A 243 37.45 -27.41 -31.73
N LYS A 244 38.28 -26.65 -31.01
CA LYS A 244 38.86 -27.11 -29.75
C LYS A 244 37.89 -26.79 -28.62
N ILE A 245 37.24 -27.81 -28.10
CA ILE A 245 36.54 -27.75 -26.81
C ILE A 245 37.56 -27.61 -25.67
N PHE A 246 37.18 -26.98 -24.57
CA PHE A 246 38.01 -26.86 -23.38
C PHE A 246 37.40 -27.69 -22.27
N ASN A 247 38.16 -28.57 -21.62
CA ASN A 247 37.66 -29.30 -20.44
C ASN A 247 38.24 -28.68 -19.18
N ILE A 248 37.39 -28.18 -18.28
CA ILE A 248 37.80 -27.46 -17.07
C ILE A 248 38.37 -28.38 -15.98
N LEU A 249 38.06 -29.68 -16.05
CA LEU A 249 38.58 -30.70 -15.11
C LEU A 249 39.95 -31.23 -15.54
N GLU A 250 40.36 -30.96 -16.78
CA GLU A 250 41.67 -31.32 -17.36
C GLU A 250 42.62 -30.10 -17.46
N ALA A 251 42.23 -28.96 -16.88
CA ALA A 251 42.99 -27.71 -16.92
C ALA A 251 44.00 -27.60 -15.76
N ASP A 252 45.11 -26.90 -16.01
CA ASP A 252 46.03 -26.47 -14.96
C ASP A 252 45.31 -25.54 -13.96
N ARG A 253 45.54 -25.75 -12.66
CA ARG A 253 44.88 -24.99 -11.59
C ARG A 253 45.53 -23.62 -11.42
N ASP A 254 44.74 -22.54 -11.37
CA ASP A 254 45.24 -21.19 -11.05
C ASP A 254 45.65 -21.12 -9.56
N VAL A 255 44.99 -21.90 -8.69
CA VAL A 255 45.28 -22.01 -7.25
C VAL A 255 45.10 -23.47 -6.80
N GLU A 256 46.04 -23.98 -6.00
CA GLU A 256 45.94 -25.28 -5.33
C GLU A 256 46.71 -25.25 -4.00
N ASN A 257 46.10 -25.74 -2.92
CA ASN A 257 46.76 -26.08 -1.65
C ASN A 257 45.95 -27.16 -0.91
N CYS A 258 46.31 -27.44 0.35
CA CYS A 258 45.62 -28.44 1.19
C CYS A 258 44.12 -28.16 1.42
N ASN A 259 43.69 -26.90 1.23
CA ASN A 259 42.36 -26.41 1.59
C ASN A 259 41.41 -26.38 0.38
N GLY A 260 41.92 -26.67 -0.83
CA GLY A 260 41.14 -26.64 -2.07
C GLY A 260 41.92 -26.26 -3.32
N TRP A 261 41.17 -25.99 -4.40
CA TRP A 261 41.70 -25.49 -5.66
C TRP A 261 40.70 -24.64 -6.44
N SER A 262 41.19 -23.85 -7.40
CA SER A 262 40.36 -23.13 -8.36
C SER A 262 40.98 -23.02 -9.77
N VAL A 263 40.11 -22.85 -10.76
CA VAL A 263 40.42 -22.70 -12.20
C VAL A 263 39.57 -21.58 -12.78
N THR A 264 40.14 -20.71 -13.61
CA THR A 264 39.44 -19.68 -14.39
C THR A 264 39.69 -19.86 -15.90
N VAL A 265 38.64 -19.84 -16.71
CA VAL A 265 38.67 -20.01 -18.17
C VAL A 265 38.17 -18.73 -18.84
N GLY A 266 39.03 -18.09 -19.65
CA GLY A 266 38.71 -16.86 -20.36
C GLY A 266 39.17 -16.84 -21.82
N ARG A 267 39.21 -15.62 -22.39
CA ARG A 267 39.52 -15.38 -23.82
C ARG A 267 40.96 -15.69 -24.26
N GLY A 268 41.83 -16.03 -23.32
CA GLY A 268 43.20 -16.52 -23.58
C GLY A 268 43.18 -18.01 -23.89
N ASP A 269 42.39 -18.75 -23.11
CA ASP A 269 42.44 -20.19 -22.93
C ASP A 269 41.46 -20.88 -23.90
N LEU A 270 40.24 -20.33 -24.00
CA LEU A 270 39.24 -20.70 -25.00
C LEU A 270 38.86 -19.49 -25.87
N LYS A 271 39.24 -19.54 -27.15
CA LYS A 271 39.06 -18.40 -28.08
C LYS A 271 37.61 -18.15 -28.51
N SER A 272 36.72 -19.14 -28.42
CA SER A 272 35.29 -18.95 -28.75
C SER A 272 34.57 -18.04 -27.73
N LEU A 273 35.04 -17.93 -26.49
CA LEU A 273 34.50 -17.00 -25.48
C LEU A 273 34.69 -15.50 -25.84
N ARG A 274 35.28 -15.17 -27.01
CA ARG A 274 35.48 -13.79 -27.47
C ARG A 274 34.20 -13.23 -28.10
N GLY A 275 33.43 -12.47 -27.34
CA GLY A 275 32.21 -11.77 -27.80
C GLY A 275 31.22 -11.62 -26.66
N SER A 276 30.67 -12.74 -26.20
CA SER A 276 29.64 -12.85 -25.14
C SER A 276 29.97 -12.20 -23.78
N ASN A 277 31.23 -11.77 -23.58
CA ASN A 277 31.78 -11.28 -22.31
C ASN A 277 31.66 -12.24 -21.12
N ILE A 278 31.26 -13.50 -21.34
CA ILE A 278 31.16 -14.53 -20.31
C ILE A 278 32.42 -15.40 -20.27
N GLY A 279 33.14 -15.35 -19.15
CA GLY A 279 34.13 -16.35 -18.73
C GLY A 279 33.50 -17.42 -17.83
N ILE A 280 34.26 -18.45 -17.49
CA ILE A 280 33.84 -19.51 -16.54
C ILE A 280 34.90 -19.68 -15.45
N PHE A 281 34.49 -20.09 -14.26
CA PHE A 281 35.39 -20.53 -13.20
C PHE A 281 34.87 -21.80 -12.51
N MET A 282 35.74 -22.45 -11.76
CA MET A 282 35.38 -23.57 -10.86
C MET A 282 36.22 -23.48 -9.59
N VAL A 283 35.59 -23.76 -8.45
CA VAL A 283 36.20 -23.78 -7.12
C VAL A 283 35.81 -25.07 -6.42
N ASN A 284 36.78 -25.66 -5.74
CA ASN A 284 36.60 -26.78 -4.82
C ASN A 284 37.25 -26.41 -3.49
N LEU A 285 36.44 -26.26 -2.45
CA LEU A 285 36.89 -26.06 -1.07
C LEU A 285 36.76 -27.40 -0.35
N THR A 286 37.84 -27.91 0.23
CA THR A 286 37.74 -29.07 1.13
C THR A 286 36.89 -28.70 2.35
N LYS A 287 36.37 -29.69 3.09
CA LYS A 287 35.62 -29.44 4.34
C LYS A 287 36.36 -28.50 5.31
N GLY A 288 35.62 -27.66 6.05
CA GLY A 288 36.19 -26.71 7.02
C GLY A 288 37.18 -25.71 6.41
N SER A 289 36.97 -25.27 5.17
CA SER A 289 37.87 -24.40 4.42
C SER A 289 37.10 -23.22 3.80
N MET A 290 37.80 -22.13 3.48
CA MET A 290 37.20 -20.97 2.82
C MET A 290 38.01 -20.51 1.62
N MET A 291 37.34 -19.97 0.60
CA MET A 291 37.98 -18.94 -0.22
C MET A 291 38.04 -17.66 0.63
N GLY A 292 39.25 -17.16 0.87
CA GLY A 292 39.49 -16.04 1.78
C GLY A 292 38.71 -14.78 1.38
N PRO A 293 38.40 -13.87 2.32
CA PRO A 293 37.58 -12.70 2.02
C PRO A 293 38.19 -11.85 0.90
N HIS A 294 37.44 -11.61 -0.17
CA HIS A 294 37.93 -10.95 -1.38
C HIS A 294 36.81 -10.23 -2.13
N TRP A 295 37.15 -9.31 -3.04
CA TRP A 295 36.19 -8.76 -3.99
C TRP A 295 36.68 -8.90 -5.43
N ASN A 296 35.73 -8.89 -6.35
CA ASN A 296 36.00 -8.96 -7.79
C ASN A 296 36.00 -7.56 -8.41
N PRO A 297 37.13 -7.09 -8.99
CA PRO A 297 37.18 -5.74 -9.55
C PRO A 297 36.57 -5.64 -10.95
N MET A 298 36.52 -6.74 -11.73
CA MET A 298 36.18 -6.70 -13.16
C MET A 298 34.88 -7.42 -13.56
N ALA A 299 34.32 -8.27 -12.69
CA ALA A 299 33.15 -9.10 -13.04
C ALA A 299 32.22 -9.34 -11.85
N THR A 300 30.93 -9.54 -12.15
CA THR A 300 30.01 -10.29 -11.28
C THR A 300 30.33 -11.78 -11.42
N GLU A 301 30.31 -12.51 -10.31
CA GLU A 301 30.35 -13.97 -10.30
C GLU A 301 28.93 -14.53 -10.19
N ILE A 302 28.60 -15.53 -11.00
CA ILE A 302 27.30 -16.21 -11.03
C ILE A 302 27.57 -17.71 -10.88
N ALA A 303 27.58 -18.19 -9.64
CA ALA A 303 27.93 -19.54 -9.27
C ALA A 303 26.73 -20.48 -9.24
N ILE A 304 27.01 -21.76 -9.50
CA ILE A 304 26.08 -22.90 -9.46
C ILE A 304 26.74 -23.99 -8.62
N VAL A 305 26.11 -24.39 -7.52
CA VAL A 305 26.66 -25.42 -6.64
C VAL A 305 26.65 -26.79 -7.32
N LEU A 306 27.79 -27.47 -7.28
CA LEU A 306 28.03 -28.77 -7.94
C LEU A 306 28.18 -29.94 -6.98
N HIS A 307 28.56 -29.73 -5.71
CA HIS A 307 28.63 -30.76 -4.68
C HIS A 307 28.65 -30.11 -3.29
N GLY A 308 28.04 -30.80 -2.32
CA GLY A 308 28.05 -30.43 -0.91
C GLY A 308 27.23 -29.18 -0.59
N ARG A 309 27.45 -28.67 0.63
CA ARG A 309 26.81 -27.46 1.17
C ARG A 309 27.87 -26.38 1.39
N GLY A 310 27.51 -25.13 1.11
CA GLY A 310 28.34 -23.96 1.33
C GLY A 310 27.62 -22.89 2.13
N MET A 311 28.41 -22.01 2.75
CA MET A 311 27.96 -20.79 3.38
C MET A 311 28.63 -19.59 2.70
N VAL A 312 27.85 -18.57 2.34
CA VAL A 312 28.35 -17.37 1.66
C VAL A 312 28.02 -16.14 2.50
N ARG A 313 29.05 -15.36 2.81
CA ARG A 313 28.93 -14.03 3.44
C ARG A 313 29.28 -12.97 2.41
N VAL A 314 28.41 -11.99 2.21
CA VAL A 314 28.64 -10.85 1.30
C VAL A 314 28.49 -9.53 2.05
N VAL A 315 29.41 -8.60 1.78
CA VAL A 315 29.47 -7.26 2.36
C VAL A 315 29.09 -6.23 1.29
N CYS A 316 28.25 -5.28 1.66
CA CYS A 316 27.89 -4.12 0.85
C CYS A 316 28.73 -2.91 1.29
N SER A 317 29.59 -2.40 0.41
CA SER A 317 30.44 -1.23 0.69
C SER A 317 29.80 0.08 0.15
N SER A 318 28.58 0.36 0.59
CA SER A 318 27.81 1.54 0.18
C SER A 318 28.28 2.80 0.91
N ASN A 319 29.08 3.63 0.25
CA ASN A 319 29.50 4.96 0.76
C ASN A 319 28.48 6.09 0.47
N LEU A 320 27.33 5.76 -0.12
CA LEU A 320 26.21 6.66 -0.36
C LEU A 320 25.04 6.25 0.54
N ASN A 321 24.19 7.20 0.92
CA ASN A 321 22.99 6.97 1.75
C ASN A 321 21.86 6.27 0.97
N GLN A 322 22.18 5.19 0.24
CA GLN A 322 21.22 4.26 -0.34
C GLN A 322 21.04 3.10 0.63
N THR A 323 19.83 2.98 1.16
CA THR A 323 19.33 1.99 2.13
C THR A 323 19.30 0.53 1.63
N ASP A 324 19.93 0.28 0.49
CA ASP A 324 19.46 -0.69 -0.50
C ASP A 324 20.32 -1.95 -0.60
N CYS A 325 21.49 -1.94 0.04
CA CYS A 325 22.44 -3.04 0.04
C CYS A 325 22.77 -3.40 1.50
N LYS A 326 22.01 -4.35 2.06
CA LYS A 326 22.31 -4.98 3.36
C LYS A 326 23.46 -5.99 3.20
N ASN A 327 24.29 -6.16 4.24
CA ASN A 327 25.28 -7.25 4.28
C ASN A 327 24.58 -8.62 4.36
N MET A 328 24.67 -9.46 3.32
CA MET A 328 23.89 -10.70 3.24
C MET A 328 24.64 -11.94 3.77
N ARG A 329 23.87 -12.90 4.28
CA ARG A 329 24.25 -14.29 4.58
C ARG A 329 23.29 -15.20 3.84
N PHE A 330 23.80 -16.27 3.23
CA PHE A 330 22.94 -17.32 2.68
C PHE A 330 23.70 -18.65 2.59
N SER A 331 23.01 -19.75 2.92
CA SER A 331 23.51 -21.10 2.72
C SER A 331 23.01 -21.68 1.39
N VAL A 332 23.88 -22.44 0.71
CA VAL A 332 23.65 -22.99 -0.62
C VAL A 332 24.00 -24.48 -0.68
N GLU A 333 23.27 -25.24 -1.52
CA GLU A 333 23.41 -26.70 -1.69
C GLU A 333 23.29 -27.12 -3.18
N GLU A 334 23.51 -28.40 -3.50
CA GLU A 334 23.68 -28.85 -4.90
C GLU A 334 22.49 -28.51 -5.83
N GLY A 335 22.71 -27.53 -6.70
CA GLY A 335 21.74 -27.02 -7.67
C GLY A 335 21.30 -25.58 -7.40
N ASP A 336 21.67 -24.99 -6.27
CA ASP A 336 21.45 -23.57 -6.01
C ASP A 336 22.32 -22.70 -6.93
N VAL A 337 21.78 -21.53 -7.27
CA VAL A 337 22.45 -20.49 -8.04
C VAL A 337 22.63 -19.27 -7.16
N PHE A 338 23.82 -18.69 -7.11
CA PHE A 338 24.04 -17.41 -6.41
C PHE A 338 24.89 -16.47 -7.24
N ALA A 339 24.62 -15.17 -7.13
CA ALA A 339 25.39 -14.13 -7.81
C ALA A 339 25.91 -13.08 -6.82
N VAL A 340 27.16 -12.69 -7.00
CA VAL A 340 27.81 -11.62 -6.23
C VAL A 340 28.37 -10.58 -7.21
N PRO A 341 27.88 -9.33 -7.19
CA PRO A 341 28.35 -8.30 -8.10
C PRO A 341 29.81 -7.92 -7.86
N ARG A 342 30.44 -7.34 -8.88
CA ARG A 342 31.75 -6.69 -8.73
C ARG A 342 31.76 -5.69 -7.56
N PHE A 343 32.93 -5.50 -6.97
CA PHE A 343 33.19 -4.63 -5.80
C PHE A 343 32.47 -4.98 -4.49
N HIS A 344 31.73 -6.10 -4.41
CA HIS A 344 31.23 -6.62 -3.13
C HIS A 344 32.28 -7.57 -2.53
N PRO A 345 32.82 -7.29 -1.33
CA PRO A 345 33.65 -8.26 -0.62
C PRO A 345 32.82 -9.46 -0.17
N MET A 346 33.31 -10.67 -0.42
CA MET A 346 32.66 -11.91 -0.05
C MET A 346 33.64 -12.95 0.51
N ALA A 347 33.10 -13.87 1.30
CA ALA A 347 33.74 -15.11 1.70
C ALA A 347 32.82 -16.28 1.34
N GLN A 348 33.41 -17.37 0.86
CA GLN A 348 32.73 -18.59 0.43
C GLN A 348 33.34 -19.74 1.23
N MET A 349 32.53 -20.47 2.01
CA MET A 349 33.01 -21.36 3.07
C MET A 349 32.33 -22.74 2.98
N SER A 350 33.09 -23.81 3.22
CA SER A 350 32.55 -25.16 3.38
C SER A 350 32.30 -25.46 4.86
N PHE A 351 31.33 -26.35 5.10
CA PHE A 351 31.06 -26.90 6.43
C PHE A 351 32.10 -27.97 6.81
N ASN A 352 32.18 -28.34 8.08
CA ASN A 352 33.10 -29.39 8.54
C ASN A 352 32.73 -30.81 8.06
N ASN A 353 31.51 -31.01 7.55
CA ASN A 353 30.95 -32.31 7.18
C ASN A 353 31.28 -32.75 5.74
N ASP A 354 31.36 -31.81 4.78
CA ASP A 354 31.55 -32.10 3.35
C ASP A 354 32.33 -30.96 2.64
N SER A 355 32.85 -31.25 1.46
CA SER A 355 33.54 -30.26 0.60
C SER A 355 32.52 -29.42 -0.18
N PHE A 356 32.79 -28.13 -0.35
CA PHE A 356 31.92 -27.23 -1.12
C PHE A 356 32.51 -27.02 -2.52
N VAL A 357 31.82 -27.51 -3.54
CA VAL A 357 32.28 -27.40 -4.94
C VAL A 357 31.24 -26.66 -5.77
N PHE A 358 31.68 -25.66 -6.53
CA PHE A 358 30.83 -24.88 -7.42
C PHE A 358 31.57 -24.52 -8.71
N MET A 359 30.82 -24.44 -9.80
CA MET A 359 31.25 -23.73 -11.01
C MET A 359 30.60 -22.34 -11.01
N GLY A 360 31.06 -21.43 -11.85
CA GLY A 360 30.32 -20.22 -12.13
C GLY A 360 30.64 -19.58 -13.47
N PHE A 361 29.74 -18.71 -13.89
CA PHE A 361 29.94 -17.81 -15.02
C PHE A 361 30.43 -16.46 -14.49
N SER A 362 31.47 -15.92 -15.11
CA SER A 362 32.03 -14.61 -14.79
C SER A 362 31.63 -13.63 -15.88
N THR A 363 31.10 -12.46 -15.53
CA THR A 363 30.67 -11.43 -16.51
C THR A 363 31.84 -10.66 -17.15
N SER A 364 33.01 -11.29 -17.25
CA SER A 364 34.17 -10.83 -18.01
C SER A 364 34.95 -12.02 -18.57
N THR A 365 35.36 -11.92 -19.83
CA THR A 365 36.28 -12.90 -20.47
C THR A 365 37.75 -12.55 -20.25
N ARG A 366 38.05 -11.46 -19.53
CA ARG A 366 39.39 -11.01 -19.16
C ARG A 366 39.78 -11.64 -17.81
N LYS A 367 41.07 -11.86 -17.54
CA LYS A 367 41.50 -12.25 -16.18
C LYS A 367 41.01 -11.19 -15.19
N ASN A 368 40.21 -11.64 -14.22
CA ASN A 368 39.46 -10.79 -13.29
C ASN A 368 40.35 -10.25 -12.16
N TYR A 369 41.36 -11.02 -11.74
CA TYR A 369 42.27 -10.71 -10.62
C TYR A 369 41.52 -10.33 -9.32
N PRO A 370 40.86 -11.30 -8.66
CA PRO A 370 40.20 -11.07 -7.38
C PRO A 370 41.17 -10.48 -6.35
N GLN A 371 40.70 -9.51 -5.57
CA GLN A 371 41.50 -8.77 -4.60
C GLN A 371 41.19 -9.30 -3.19
N PHE A 372 42.15 -10.01 -2.59
CA PHE A 372 42.01 -10.63 -1.28
C PHE A 372 42.27 -9.62 -0.15
N LEU A 373 41.59 -9.80 0.98
CA LEU A 373 41.76 -9.03 2.22
C LEU A 373 42.57 -9.80 3.27
N ALA A 374 42.59 -11.13 3.22
CA ALA A 374 43.35 -12.00 4.12
C ALA A 374 44.42 -12.84 3.40
N GLY A 375 45.38 -13.38 4.15
CA GLY A 375 46.44 -14.25 3.64
C GLY A 375 47.61 -13.53 2.97
N LYS A 376 48.54 -14.32 2.42
CA LYS A 376 49.76 -13.82 1.75
C LYS A 376 49.49 -13.04 0.46
N SER A 377 48.36 -13.29 -0.20
CA SER A 377 47.93 -12.54 -1.40
C SER A 377 46.98 -11.38 -1.08
N SER A 378 46.82 -11.02 0.20
CA SER A 378 46.02 -9.86 0.58
C SER A 378 46.62 -8.57 0.04
N VAL A 379 45.77 -7.69 -0.49
CA VAL A 379 46.13 -6.33 -0.89
C VAL A 379 46.71 -5.53 0.28
N LEU A 380 46.34 -5.84 1.52
CA LEU A 380 46.88 -5.20 2.72
C LEU A 380 48.38 -5.47 2.91
N GLN A 381 48.91 -6.59 2.40
CA GLN A 381 50.36 -6.86 2.41
C GLN A 381 51.15 -5.91 1.49
N THR A 382 50.47 -5.24 0.55
CA THR A 382 51.09 -4.31 -0.42
C THR A 382 51.06 -2.85 0.04
N LEU A 383 50.25 -2.54 1.06
CA LEU A 383 50.07 -1.19 1.59
C LEU A 383 51.11 -0.88 2.68
N ASN A 384 51.45 0.40 2.83
CA ASN A 384 52.36 0.84 3.89
C ASN A 384 51.72 0.61 5.27
N LYS A 385 52.46 -0.03 6.19
CA LYS A 385 51.98 -0.42 7.52
C LYS A 385 51.56 0.75 8.41
N GLU A 386 52.22 1.90 8.31
CA GLU A 386 51.89 3.12 9.04
C GLU A 386 50.59 3.73 8.50
N ILE A 387 50.41 3.72 7.18
CA ILE A 387 49.14 4.13 6.54
C ILE A 387 47.99 3.20 6.96
N LEU A 388 48.21 1.88 7.04
CA LEU A 388 47.23 0.95 7.58
C LEU A 388 46.93 1.19 9.07
N ALA A 389 47.96 1.39 9.89
CA ALA A 389 47.81 1.68 11.32
C ALA A 389 46.99 2.95 11.56
N LEU A 390 47.24 4.01 10.78
CA LEU A 390 46.43 5.23 10.76
C LEU A 390 44.99 4.97 10.26
N SER A 391 44.83 4.18 9.19
CA SER A 391 43.51 3.90 8.60
C SER A 391 42.58 3.10 9.53
N PHE A 392 43.15 2.20 10.34
CA PHE A 392 42.42 1.43 11.35
C PHE A 392 42.45 2.09 12.75
N ASN A 393 43.17 3.20 12.93
CA ASN A 393 43.42 3.86 14.22
C ASN A 393 44.00 2.91 15.30
N VAL A 394 45.03 2.13 14.93
CA VAL A 394 45.73 1.15 15.79
C VAL A 394 47.25 1.31 15.69
N THR A 395 48.02 0.45 16.37
CA THR A 395 49.49 0.47 16.30
C THR A 395 50.03 -0.36 15.12
N ASN A 396 51.24 -0.06 14.64
CA ASN A 396 51.96 -0.91 13.68
C ASN A 396 52.06 -2.37 14.16
N THR A 397 52.28 -2.60 15.46
CA THR A 397 52.32 -3.93 16.08
C THR A 397 50.99 -4.67 15.95
N THR A 398 49.86 -3.95 16.00
CA THR A 398 48.52 -4.50 15.77
C THR A 398 48.34 -4.90 14.29
N ILE A 399 48.83 -4.09 13.35
CA ILE A 399 48.81 -4.41 11.91
C ILE A 399 49.71 -5.63 11.61
N ASP A 400 50.89 -5.72 12.23
CA ASP A 400 51.76 -6.89 12.11
C ASP A 400 51.11 -8.15 12.69
N GLY A 401 50.39 -8.02 13.81
CA GLY A 401 49.56 -9.07 14.39
C GLY A 401 48.40 -9.52 13.50
N LEU A 402 47.85 -8.63 12.66
CA LEU A 402 46.80 -8.93 11.68
C LEU A 402 47.36 -9.63 10.42
N LEU A 403 48.47 -9.12 9.86
CA LEU A 403 48.98 -9.54 8.55
C LEU A 403 49.92 -10.75 8.59
N THR A 404 50.56 -11.03 9.73
CA THR A 404 51.60 -12.07 9.85
C THR A 404 51.07 -13.50 10.10
N PRO A 405 49.97 -13.76 10.84
CA PRO A 405 49.60 -15.13 11.23
C PRO A 405 49.27 -16.06 10.06
N GLN A 406 48.40 -15.65 9.14
CA GLN A 406 47.90 -16.51 8.06
C GLN A 406 49.03 -16.87 7.08
N LYS A 407 49.23 -18.17 6.84
CA LYS A 407 50.30 -18.71 5.99
C LYS A 407 49.82 -19.11 4.60
N ASP A 408 48.52 -19.30 4.40
CA ASP A 408 47.95 -19.51 3.08
C ASP A 408 47.74 -18.19 2.31
N ALA A 409 47.51 -18.32 1.01
CA ALA A 409 47.46 -17.21 0.07
C ALA A 409 46.04 -16.76 -0.28
N ILE A 410 45.19 -17.72 -0.67
CA ILE A 410 43.87 -17.48 -1.29
C ILE A 410 42.79 -18.41 -0.69
N ILE A 411 43.03 -19.72 -0.67
CA ILE A 411 42.15 -20.70 -0.02
C ILE A 411 42.73 -21.04 1.35
N LEU A 412 41.96 -20.83 2.41
CA LEU A 412 42.41 -20.84 3.81
C LEU A 412 41.67 -21.95 4.60
N ASP A 413 42.32 -22.53 5.61
CA ASP A 413 41.61 -23.27 6.67
C ASP A 413 40.64 -22.31 7.39
N CYS A 414 39.43 -22.79 7.63
CA CYS A 414 38.40 -22.09 8.41
C CYS A 414 37.43 -23.12 9.03
N THR A 415 37.99 -24.06 9.79
CA THR A 415 37.24 -25.05 10.57
C THR A 415 36.12 -24.37 11.38
N SER A 416 34.88 -24.88 11.27
CA SER A 416 33.65 -24.35 11.90
C SER A 416 33.16 -22.96 11.48
N CYS A 417 33.83 -22.26 10.56
CA CYS A 417 33.44 -20.89 10.21
C CYS A 417 32.08 -20.82 9.48
N ALA A 418 31.71 -21.86 8.72
CA ALA A 418 30.43 -21.93 8.01
C ALA A 418 29.27 -22.13 8.99
N GLU A 419 29.44 -23.02 9.97
CA GLU A 419 28.52 -23.27 11.09
C GLU A 419 28.30 -21.99 11.93
N GLU A 420 29.37 -21.21 12.16
CA GLU A 420 29.27 -19.91 12.84
C GLU A 420 28.45 -18.87 12.07
N GLU A 421 28.67 -18.70 10.76
CA GLU A 421 27.89 -17.75 9.95
C GLU A 421 26.46 -18.25 9.67
N GLU A 422 26.22 -19.56 9.69
CA GLU A 422 24.86 -20.14 9.74
C GLU A 422 24.15 -19.79 11.05
N THR A 423 24.78 -20.04 12.21
CA THR A 423 24.18 -19.70 13.52
C THR A 423 23.82 -18.21 13.60
N LYS A 424 24.70 -17.34 13.10
CA LYS A 424 24.46 -15.89 13.03
C LYS A 424 23.35 -15.52 12.04
N MET A 425 23.16 -16.27 10.97
CA MET A 425 22.06 -16.10 10.01
C MET A 425 20.71 -16.52 10.63
N GLU A 426 20.68 -17.62 11.40
CA GLU A 426 19.48 -18.05 12.13
C GLU A 426 19.09 -17.04 13.22
N GLU A 427 20.06 -16.51 13.99
CA GLU A 427 19.83 -15.40 14.92
C GLU A 427 19.33 -14.11 14.23
N GLU A 428 19.78 -13.83 13.00
CA GLU A 428 19.40 -12.64 12.23
C GLU A 428 17.96 -12.79 11.71
N MET A 429 17.58 -13.96 11.19
CA MET A 429 16.21 -14.26 10.73
C MET A 429 15.19 -14.29 11.87
N GLU A 430 15.50 -14.91 13.02
CA GLU A 430 14.59 -14.95 14.17
C GLU A 430 14.38 -13.54 14.77
N ARG A 431 15.38 -12.66 14.72
CA ARG A 431 15.23 -11.25 15.12
C ARG A 431 14.37 -10.46 14.14
N GLU A 432 14.58 -10.58 12.82
CA GLU A 432 13.73 -9.90 11.84
C GLU A 432 12.26 -10.35 11.97
N LYS A 433 12.01 -11.65 12.20
CA LYS A 433 10.66 -12.18 12.49
C LYS A 433 10.06 -11.66 13.80
N GLN A 434 10.84 -11.55 14.87
CA GLN A 434 10.37 -10.98 16.14
C GLN A 434 10.07 -9.47 16.03
N GLU A 435 10.81 -8.72 15.21
CA GLU A 435 10.48 -7.33 14.88
C GLU A 435 9.20 -7.23 14.04
N GLU A 436 8.99 -8.13 13.08
CA GLU A 436 7.79 -8.18 12.25
C GLU A 436 6.53 -8.46 13.09
N GLU A 437 6.54 -9.54 13.90
CA GLU A 437 5.46 -9.85 14.84
C GLU A 437 5.19 -8.69 15.85
N ALA A 438 6.22 -7.94 16.22
CA ALA A 438 6.06 -6.79 17.10
C ALA A 438 5.40 -5.59 16.39
N ARG A 439 5.71 -5.36 15.12
CA ARG A 439 5.09 -4.31 14.29
C ARG A 439 3.63 -4.64 13.99
N GLU A 440 3.31 -5.89 13.64
CA GLU A 440 1.92 -6.35 13.46
C GLU A 440 1.07 -6.10 14.71
N ARG A 441 1.59 -6.47 15.90
CA ARG A 441 0.93 -6.21 17.19
C ARG A 441 0.82 -4.72 17.54
N GLU A 442 1.72 -3.87 17.06
CA GLU A 442 1.62 -2.42 17.24
C GLU A 442 0.58 -1.81 16.30
N GLU A 443 0.47 -2.30 15.05
CA GLU A 443 -0.61 -1.91 14.14
C GLU A 443 -1.98 -2.39 14.60
N GLU A 444 -2.09 -3.64 15.06
CA GLU A 444 -3.33 -4.19 15.63
C GLU A 444 -3.85 -3.32 16.78
N ARG A 445 -2.99 -3.00 17.75
CA ARG A 445 -3.32 -2.10 18.86
C ARG A 445 -3.71 -0.69 18.42
N LYS A 446 -3.10 -0.14 17.37
CA LYS A 446 -3.50 1.16 16.81
C LYS A 446 -4.89 1.11 16.18
N ARG A 447 -5.23 0.01 15.51
CA ARG A 447 -6.56 -0.24 14.95
C ARG A 447 -7.61 -0.38 16.06
N GLU A 448 -7.32 -1.16 17.11
CA GLU A 448 -8.16 -1.26 18.32
C GLU A 448 -8.37 0.10 19.01
N GLU A 449 -7.31 0.91 19.16
CA GLU A 449 -7.39 2.22 19.80
C GLU A 449 -8.17 3.23 18.93
N GLU A 450 -8.07 3.15 17.60
CA GLU A 450 -8.87 3.98 16.70
C GLU A 450 -10.34 3.55 16.67
N GLU A 451 -10.62 2.25 16.64
CA GLU A 451 -11.98 1.71 16.72
C GLU A 451 -12.67 2.12 18.02
N ARG A 452 -12.01 1.94 19.17
CA ARG A 452 -12.51 2.42 20.47
C ARG A 452 -12.75 3.94 20.50
N LYS A 453 -11.89 4.76 19.88
CA LYS A 453 -12.13 6.21 19.79
C LYS A 453 -13.35 6.54 18.94
N ARG A 454 -13.61 5.77 17.87
CA ARG A 454 -14.81 5.92 17.05
C ARG A 454 -16.07 5.51 17.83
N GLU A 455 -16.02 4.42 18.60
CA GLU A 455 -17.10 4.03 19.51
C GLU A 455 -17.37 5.08 20.59
N GLU A 456 -16.33 5.58 21.27
CA GLU A 456 -16.43 6.63 22.29
C GLU A 456 -16.96 7.96 21.70
N GLU A 457 -16.59 8.32 20.46
CA GLU A 457 -17.14 9.50 19.77
C GLU A 457 -18.60 9.29 19.30
N GLU A 458 -18.97 8.10 18.81
CA GLU A 458 -20.36 7.77 18.52
C GLU A 458 -21.23 7.78 19.77
N GLU A 459 -20.76 7.22 20.89
CA GLU A 459 -21.52 7.24 22.14
C GLU A 459 -21.69 8.68 22.64
N ARG A 460 -20.65 9.51 22.54
CA ARG A 460 -20.74 10.93 22.90
C ARG A 460 -21.76 11.67 22.03
N LYS A 461 -21.75 11.46 20.70
CA LYS A 461 -22.75 12.03 19.77
C LYS A 461 -24.18 11.58 20.10
N ARG A 462 -24.38 10.29 20.43
CA ARG A 462 -25.70 9.77 20.84
C ARG A 462 -26.19 10.42 22.14
N ARG A 463 -25.30 10.60 23.13
CA ARG A 463 -25.59 11.32 24.39
C ARG A 463 -25.91 12.81 24.14
N GLU A 464 -25.11 13.49 23.32
CA GLU A 464 -25.35 14.89 22.90
C GLU A 464 -26.70 15.05 22.17
N GLU A 465 -27.06 14.11 21.29
CA GLU A 465 -28.35 14.12 20.58
C GLU A 465 -29.54 13.81 21.52
N GLU A 466 -29.38 12.88 22.47
CA GLU A 466 -30.42 12.60 23.46
C GLU A 466 -30.62 13.77 24.43
N GLU A 467 -29.54 14.41 24.90
CA GLU A 467 -29.64 15.60 25.74
C GLU A 467 -30.31 16.76 24.99
N ARG A 468 -29.96 16.99 23.72
CA ARG A 468 -30.62 18.02 22.91
C ARG A 468 -32.11 17.73 22.70
N LYS A 469 -32.50 16.47 22.46
CA LYS A 469 -33.92 16.07 22.39
C LYS A 469 -34.67 16.31 23.71
N ARG A 470 -34.03 16.05 24.86
CA ARG A 470 -34.62 16.34 26.18
C ARG A 470 -34.79 17.84 26.40
N GLN A 471 -33.83 18.66 25.97
CA GLN A 471 -33.93 20.13 26.01
C GLN A 471 -35.04 20.64 25.06
N GLU A 472 -35.09 20.16 23.82
CA GLU A 472 -36.18 20.45 22.86
C GLU A 472 -37.57 20.04 23.41
N GLU A 473 -37.67 18.91 24.13
CA GLU A 473 -38.92 18.47 24.74
C GLU A 473 -39.31 19.29 25.98
N GLU A 474 -38.33 19.73 26.79
CA GLU A 474 -38.58 20.59 27.95
C GLU A 474 -38.94 22.02 27.54
N GLU A 475 -38.28 22.57 26.52
CA GLU A 475 -38.60 23.88 25.94
C GLU A 475 -40.01 23.89 25.37
N ARG A 476 -40.40 22.87 24.57
CA ARG A 476 -41.77 22.75 24.07
C ARG A 476 -42.82 22.59 25.17
N LYS A 477 -42.50 21.94 26.30
CA LYS A 477 -43.41 21.88 27.46
C LYS A 477 -43.59 23.24 28.12
N ARG A 478 -42.52 24.04 28.22
CA ARG A 478 -42.58 25.41 28.73
C ARG A 478 -43.34 26.34 27.77
N GLU A 479 -43.18 26.19 26.46
CA GLU A 479 -43.99 26.90 25.46
C GLU A 479 -45.48 26.53 25.55
N GLU A 480 -45.82 25.24 25.66
CA GLU A 480 -47.21 24.80 25.88
C GLU A 480 -47.78 25.30 27.22
N GLU A 481 -46.96 25.39 28.28
CA GLU A 481 -47.40 25.92 29.58
C GLU A 481 -47.60 27.44 29.54
N GLU A 482 -46.69 28.20 28.92
CA GLU A 482 -46.86 29.64 28.69
C GLU A 482 -48.06 29.93 27.77
N GLU A 483 -48.30 29.14 26.73
CA GLU A 483 -49.46 29.31 25.86
C GLU A 483 -50.77 29.07 26.64
N ARG A 484 -50.85 28.01 27.45
CA ARG A 484 -51.99 27.76 28.34
C ARG A 484 -52.20 28.86 29.37
N GLN A 485 -51.12 29.39 29.97
CA GLN A 485 -51.21 30.53 30.90
C GLN A 485 -51.74 31.78 30.21
N ARG A 486 -51.27 32.08 28.98
CA ARG A 486 -51.75 33.21 28.16
C ARG A 486 -53.18 33.02 27.66
N GLU A 487 -53.63 31.79 27.39
CA GLU A 487 -55.04 31.50 27.11
C GLU A 487 -55.91 31.68 28.37
N GLU A 488 -55.46 31.24 29.54
CA GLU A 488 -56.22 31.44 30.78
C GLU A 488 -56.28 32.92 31.18
N GLU A 489 -55.18 33.67 31.04
CA GLU A 489 -55.13 35.12 31.24
C GLU A 489 -56.12 35.84 30.30
N LYS A 490 -56.08 35.56 28.99
CA LYS A 490 -57.06 36.11 28.03
C LYS A 490 -58.50 35.77 28.38
N ARG A 491 -58.78 34.55 28.86
CA ARG A 491 -60.14 34.15 29.26
C ARG A 491 -60.59 34.88 30.52
N ARG A 492 -59.68 35.20 31.45
CA ARG A 492 -59.94 36.07 32.61
C ARG A 492 -60.19 37.51 32.17
N GLU A 493 -59.36 38.08 31.28
CA GLU A 493 -59.57 39.41 30.69
C GLU A 493 -60.91 39.50 29.93
N GLU A 494 -61.28 38.47 29.15
CA GLU A 494 -62.55 38.44 28.41
C GLU A 494 -63.77 38.29 29.35
N GLU A 495 -63.62 37.61 30.48
CA GLU A 495 -64.68 37.51 31.50
C GLU A 495 -64.80 38.82 32.31
N GLU A 496 -63.69 39.46 32.64
CA GLU A 496 -63.64 40.76 33.33
C GLU A 496 -64.22 41.87 32.44
N ALA A 497 -63.83 41.95 31.17
CA ALA A 497 -64.39 42.88 30.20
C ALA A 497 -65.91 42.70 29.99
N LYS A 498 -66.42 41.46 30.04
CA LYS A 498 -67.87 41.19 29.99
C LYS A 498 -68.59 41.65 31.26
N ARG A 499 -67.96 41.55 32.43
CA ARG A 499 -68.49 42.08 33.69
C ARG A 499 -68.53 43.62 33.66
N GLU A 500 -67.46 44.26 33.20
CA GLU A 500 -67.43 45.72 32.97
C GLU A 500 -68.47 46.18 31.95
N GLU A 501 -68.66 45.46 30.84
CA GLU A 501 -69.71 45.78 29.86
C GLU A 501 -71.12 45.61 30.44
N GLU A 502 -71.37 44.58 31.26
CA GLU A 502 -72.66 44.38 31.92
C GLU A 502 -72.93 45.46 33.00
N GLU A 503 -71.93 45.86 33.78
CA GLU A 503 -72.06 46.99 34.71
C GLU A 503 -72.25 48.32 33.97
N ALA A 504 -71.49 48.60 32.91
CA ALA A 504 -71.66 49.80 32.09
C ALA A 504 -73.04 49.83 31.40
N ARG A 505 -73.62 48.68 31.05
CA ARG A 505 -75.00 48.60 30.55
C ARG A 505 -76.01 48.90 31.67
N LYS A 506 -75.86 48.31 32.86
CA LYS A 506 -76.72 48.61 34.02
C LYS A 506 -76.67 50.07 34.43
N GLN A 507 -75.48 50.68 34.46
CA GLN A 507 -75.30 52.10 34.76
C GLN A 507 -76.00 52.99 33.71
N LYS A 508 -75.91 52.65 32.41
CA LYS A 508 -76.64 53.37 31.36
C LYS A 508 -78.16 53.20 31.46
N GLU A 509 -78.65 52.00 31.79
CA GLU A 509 -80.07 51.77 32.04
C GLU A 509 -80.57 52.52 33.30
N GLU A 510 -79.74 52.65 34.35
CA GLU A 510 -80.08 53.49 35.51
C GLU A 510 -80.02 54.99 35.18
N GLU A 511 -79.01 55.46 34.44
CA GLU A 511 -78.92 56.88 34.02
C GLU A 511 -80.09 57.26 33.10
N GLU A 512 -80.47 56.39 32.16
CA GLU A 512 -81.62 56.62 31.28
C GLU A 512 -82.95 56.60 32.06
N ARG A 513 -83.08 55.73 33.07
CA ARG A 513 -84.23 55.76 33.99
C ARG A 513 -84.26 57.03 34.83
N ARG A 514 -83.12 57.46 35.38
CA ARG A 514 -82.99 58.71 36.15
C ARG A 514 -83.37 59.91 35.29
N ARG A 515 -82.83 60.04 34.07
CA ARG A 515 -83.21 61.10 33.12
C ARG A 515 -84.71 61.10 32.82
N LYS A 516 -85.32 59.94 32.56
CA LYS A 516 -86.77 59.84 32.33
C LYS A 516 -87.62 60.18 33.55
N GLU A 517 -87.10 59.99 34.76
CA GLU A 517 -87.77 60.39 36.00
C GLU A 517 -87.57 61.89 36.29
N GLU A 518 -86.38 62.43 36.00
CA GLU A 518 -86.01 63.84 36.15
C GLU A 518 -86.76 64.73 35.15
N GLU A 519 -86.79 64.37 33.86
CA GLU A 519 -87.57 65.06 32.81
C GLU A 519 -89.08 65.02 33.10
N LYS A 520 -89.57 63.98 33.80
CA LYS A 520 -90.96 63.89 34.27
C LYS A 520 -91.20 64.81 35.47
N ARG A 521 -90.25 64.89 36.42
CA ARG A 521 -90.31 65.80 37.57
C ARG A 521 -90.24 67.26 37.13
N GLU A 522 -89.37 67.63 36.19
CA GLU A 522 -89.30 68.99 35.64
C GLU A 522 -90.63 69.40 35.01
N ARG A 523 -91.28 68.54 34.22
CA ARG A 523 -92.60 68.83 33.63
C ARG A 523 -93.71 68.97 34.68
N GLU A 524 -93.72 68.13 35.70
CA GLU A 524 -94.65 68.25 36.84
C GLU A 524 -94.38 69.51 37.67
N GLN A 525 -93.13 69.97 37.73
CA GLN A 525 -92.69 71.15 38.48
C GLN A 525 -92.92 72.46 37.71
N GLU A 526 -92.73 72.50 36.38
CA GLU A 526 -93.16 73.64 35.55
C GLU A 526 -94.68 73.84 35.62
N GLU A 527 -95.47 72.76 35.55
CA GLU A 527 -96.93 72.87 35.63
C GLU A 527 -97.37 73.34 37.03
N ALA A 528 -96.68 72.91 38.09
CA ALA A 528 -96.91 73.39 39.45
C ALA A 528 -96.50 74.87 39.63
N GLU A 529 -95.32 75.29 39.19
CA GLU A 529 -94.88 76.69 39.25
C GLU A 529 -95.82 77.62 38.49
N ARG A 530 -96.29 77.20 37.30
CA ARG A 530 -97.23 77.99 36.52
C ARG A 530 -98.55 78.19 37.27
N ARG A 531 -99.13 77.12 37.83
CA ARG A 531 -100.35 77.20 38.67
C ARG A 531 -100.12 78.09 39.90
N GLN A 532 -98.96 78.01 40.55
CA GLN A 532 -98.63 78.86 41.70
C GLN A 532 -98.43 80.34 41.32
N ARG A 533 -97.85 80.67 40.15
CA ARG A 533 -97.77 82.05 39.65
C ARG A 533 -99.17 82.63 39.36
N GLU A 534 -100.04 81.85 38.72
CA GLU A 534 -101.42 82.25 38.42
C GLU A 534 -102.27 82.43 39.70
N GLU A 535 -102.01 81.66 40.77
CA GLU A 535 -102.65 81.87 42.09
C GLU A 535 -102.04 83.05 42.87
N LYS A 536 -100.70 83.19 42.90
CA LYS A 536 -100.02 84.24 43.68
C LYS A 536 -100.34 85.64 43.18
N GLN A 537 -100.45 85.85 41.86
CA GLN A 537 -100.89 87.14 41.32
C GLN A 537 -102.32 87.51 41.78
N ARG A 538 -103.23 86.54 41.90
CA ARG A 538 -104.58 86.78 42.43
C ARG A 538 -104.57 87.11 43.93
N ARG A 539 -103.64 86.56 44.71
CA ARG A 539 -103.47 86.90 46.13
C ARG A 539 -102.83 88.28 46.31
N GLU A 540 -101.86 88.65 45.49
CA GLU A 540 -101.21 89.96 45.55
C GLU A 540 -102.16 91.11 45.13
N GLU A 541 -103.03 90.89 44.14
CA GLU A 541 -104.06 91.87 43.78
C GLU A 541 -105.18 91.99 44.82
N ALA A 542 -105.41 90.96 45.63
CA ALA A 542 -106.36 91.00 46.75
C ALA A 542 -105.76 91.70 47.98
N ALA A 543 -104.58 91.25 48.44
CA ALA A 543 -103.91 91.79 49.62
C ALA A 543 -103.62 93.29 49.49
N ARG A 544 -103.26 93.77 48.29
CA ARG A 544 -103.01 95.20 48.06
C ARG A 544 -104.27 96.07 48.18
N ARG A 545 -105.48 95.50 48.05
CA ARG A 545 -106.74 96.21 48.31
C ARG A 545 -107.06 96.25 49.81
N GLU A 546 -106.76 95.18 50.53
CA GLU A 546 -106.87 95.16 52.00
C GLU A 546 -105.86 96.12 52.65
N GLU A 547 -104.65 96.26 52.09
CA GLU A 547 -103.59 97.17 52.56
C GLU A 547 -103.96 98.66 52.40
N GLU A 548 -104.56 99.06 51.27
CA GLU A 548 -105.06 100.43 51.06
C GLU A 548 -106.27 100.78 51.97
N GLU A 549 -107.02 99.78 52.44
CA GLU A 549 -108.16 99.96 53.35
C GLU A 549 -107.73 99.94 54.83
N ALA A 550 -106.78 99.08 55.21
CA ALA A 550 -106.25 98.97 56.58
C ALA A 550 -105.45 100.21 57.02
N ILE A 551 -104.58 100.76 56.15
CA ILE A 551 -103.81 101.98 56.43
C ILE A 551 -104.75 103.16 56.76
N ARG A 552 -105.96 103.15 56.20
CA ARG A 552 -106.96 104.19 56.39
C ARG A 552 -107.61 104.14 57.78
N GLU A 553 -107.91 102.95 58.32
CA GLU A 553 -108.38 102.81 59.70
C GLU A 553 -107.26 103.04 60.74
N GLU A 554 -106.04 102.58 60.45
CA GLU A 554 -104.94 102.65 61.43
C GLU A 554 -104.47 104.10 61.66
N THR A 555 -104.53 104.95 60.63
CA THR A 555 -104.24 106.39 60.75
C THR A 555 -105.25 107.13 61.65
N GLU A 556 -106.53 106.71 61.67
CA GLU A 556 -107.51 107.28 62.62
C GLU A 556 -107.27 106.79 64.06
N ARG A 557 -106.91 105.51 64.24
CA ARG A 557 -106.62 104.93 65.57
C ARG A 557 -105.34 105.48 66.23
N GLN A 558 -104.34 105.87 65.44
CA GLN A 558 -103.10 106.45 66.00
C GLN A 558 -103.35 107.79 66.70
N MET A 559 -104.28 108.63 66.21
CA MET A 559 -104.60 109.91 66.87
C MET A 559 -105.31 109.73 68.22
N GLU A 560 -106.11 108.68 68.41
CA GLU A 560 -106.78 108.41 69.70
C GLU A 560 -105.83 107.79 70.74
N GLN A 561 -104.80 107.05 70.33
CA GLN A 561 -103.92 106.33 71.27
C GLN A 561 -102.76 107.17 71.80
N GLU A 562 -102.25 108.17 71.07
CA GLU A 562 -101.24 109.09 71.62
C GLU A 562 -101.79 109.94 72.80
N GLU A 563 -103.09 110.27 72.81
CA GLU A 563 -103.74 111.02 73.91
C GLU A 563 -103.88 110.18 75.22
N GLU A 564 -103.90 108.85 75.11
CA GLU A 564 -103.92 107.93 76.27
C GLU A 564 -102.52 107.47 76.70
N ALA A 565 -101.61 107.17 75.75
CA ALA A 565 -100.28 106.64 76.05
C ALA A 565 -99.41 107.62 76.85
N ALA A 566 -99.56 108.93 76.62
CA ALA A 566 -98.90 110.00 77.37
C ALA A 566 -99.19 109.96 78.90
N LYS A 567 -100.19 109.19 79.36
CA LYS A 567 -100.45 108.97 80.79
C LYS A 567 -99.56 107.87 81.44
N LYS A 568 -98.72 107.11 80.70
CA LYS A 568 -98.09 105.85 81.21
C LYS A 568 -96.56 105.65 81.07
N GLU A 569 -95.79 106.41 80.28
CA GLU A 569 -94.38 106.07 79.85
C GLU A 569 -93.22 106.01 80.91
N LYS A 570 -92.27 104.97 80.82
CA LYS A 570 -90.92 104.74 81.53
C LYS A 570 -89.64 103.98 80.90
N GLU A 571 -89.33 102.65 81.02
CA GLU A 571 -87.90 102.08 81.15
C GLU A 571 -87.34 100.74 80.42
N ARG A 572 -85.98 100.57 80.25
CA ARG A 572 -85.01 99.35 80.22
C ARG A 572 -84.42 98.62 78.93
N GLU A 573 -83.22 97.96 79.04
CA GLU A 573 -82.27 97.44 77.96
C GLU A 573 -81.08 96.42 78.35
N LYS A 574 -80.29 95.78 77.39
CA LYS A 574 -78.95 94.98 77.41
C LYS A 574 -78.95 93.45 76.93
N GLN A 575 -77.88 92.61 76.66
CA GLN A 575 -76.42 92.51 76.20
C GLN A 575 -75.88 91.00 76.33
N GLY A 576 -74.78 90.28 75.86
CA GLY A 576 -73.50 90.25 75.02
C GLY A 576 -72.66 88.90 75.32
N ASP A 577 -71.51 88.34 74.79
CA ASP A 577 -70.54 88.45 73.62
C ASP A 577 -69.43 87.26 73.53
N GLU A 578 -68.42 87.25 72.58
CA GLU A 578 -67.13 86.39 72.36
C GLU A 578 -67.11 84.93 71.67
N SER A 579 -66.05 84.12 71.26
CA SER A 579 -64.52 83.94 71.32
C SER A 579 -63.81 82.98 70.22
N GLN A 580 -62.48 82.55 70.28
CA GLN A 580 -61.59 81.78 69.25
C GLN A 580 -60.33 80.97 69.85
N SER A 581 -59.25 80.27 69.29
CA SER A 581 -58.66 79.50 68.08
C SER A 581 -57.20 78.86 68.44
N GLU A 582 -56.21 78.14 67.77
CA GLU A 582 -55.78 77.40 66.49
C GLU A 582 -54.37 76.59 66.61
N GLU A 583 -53.91 75.70 65.65
CA GLU A 583 -52.49 75.38 65.08
C GLU A 583 -51.70 73.96 65.03
N LYS A 584 -51.08 73.59 63.84
CA LYS A 584 -49.70 73.01 63.41
C LYS A 584 -49.03 71.54 63.54
N LYS A 585 -48.49 71.01 62.38
CA LYS A 585 -47.09 70.47 61.98
C LYS A 585 -46.46 69.00 62.20
N TYR A 586 -45.75 68.45 61.16
CA TYR A 586 -44.54 67.51 61.03
C TYR A 586 -44.56 65.96 60.65
N ARG A 587 -43.76 65.57 59.61
CA ARG A 587 -42.88 64.36 59.31
C ARG A 587 -43.32 62.86 59.42
N GLY A 588 -43.03 62.03 58.38
CA GLY A 588 -42.88 60.54 58.45
C GLY A 588 -42.92 59.79 57.08
N GLU A 589 -42.29 58.60 56.96
CA GLU A 589 -42.45 57.62 55.83
C GLU A 589 -43.87 56.97 55.78
N GLU A 590 -44.35 56.16 54.81
CA GLU A 590 -43.72 55.15 53.93
C GLU A 590 -44.60 54.81 52.67
N GLU A 591 -44.21 53.76 51.91
CA GLU A 591 -44.95 52.95 50.90
C GLU A 591 -45.24 53.42 49.44
N GLU A 592 -44.86 52.50 48.54
CA GLU A 592 -45.36 52.04 47.22
C GLU A 592 -45.95 52.91 46.08
N SER A 593 -45.44 52.60 44.87
CA SER A 593 -46.21 52.25 43.65
C SER A 593 -46.13 53.18 42.41
N ARG A 594 -46.22 52.50 41.23
CA ARG A 594 -46.70 52.95 39.90
C ARG A 594 -46.17 54.26 39.26
N GLY A 595 -45.35 54.08 38.22
CA GLY A 595 -45.14 55.05 37.12
C GLY A 595 -43.84 54.74 36.36
N ARG A 596 -43.80 54.23 35.11
CA ARG A 596 -44.33 54.78 33.85
C ARG A 596 -44.02 56.29 33.72
N LYS A 597 -43.34 56.79 32.68
CA LYS A 597 -42.95 56.18 31.38
C LYS A 597 -41.94 57.09 30.64
N VAL A 598 -41.25 56.57 29.60
CA VAL A 598 -40.59 57.32 28.50
C VAL A 598 -39.47 58.32 28.93
N ALA A 599 -38.16 58.07 28.78
CA ALA A 599 -37.33 57.54 27.68
C ALA A 599 -37.06 58.51 26.50
N ARG A 600 -35.79 58.49 26.02
CA ARG A 600 -35.23 59.08 24.78
C ARG A 600 -35.03 60.61 24.69
N LYS A 601 -33.79 61.02 24.98
CA LYS A 601 -32.86 61.65 24.01
C LYS A 601 -31.57 60.82 24.01
N VAL A 602 -30.88 60.43 22.92
CA VAL A 602 -30.70 60.97 21.55
C VAL A 602 -29.84 62.25 21.55
N TRP A 603 -28.60 62.26 21.07
CA TRP A 603 -27.81 61.22 20.37
C TRP A 603 -26.30 61.38 20.62
N LYS A 604 -25.54 60.42 20.08
CA LYS A 604 -24.07 60.31 19.93
C LYS A 604 -23.29 61.64 19.90
N LEU A 605 -22.12 61.64 20.54
CA LEU A 605 -20.86 61.41 19.80
C LEU A 605 -20.01 60.38 20.55
#